data_AF-A0A949I3V6-F1
#
_entry.id   AF-A0A949I3V6-F1
#
_cell.length_a   1.000
_cell.length_b   1.000
_cell.length_c   1.000
_cell.angle_alpha   90.00
_cell.angle_beta   90.00
_cell.angle_gamma   90.00
#
_symmetry.space_group_name_H-M   'P 1'
#
loop_
_entity.id
_entity.type
_entity.pdbx_description
1 polymer ?
#
loop_
_entity_poly.entity_id
_entity_poly.type
_entity_poly.pdbx_seq_one_letter_code
_entity_poly.pdbx_strand_id
1 'polypeptide(L)'
;MKIRPRQTLVALTVGTLLGVMAAAHAGALPEQKQADGIAYITGGIGQSESQAMEAARKDWPLSLEFAVRAGKKSDFTADVKVAITQGGKPAFQANADGPFMLVKLAPGKYDIAATHRGITQHRVVELKAGAPARVLFLWPEATDAPAK
;
A
#
# COMPACT_ATOMS: atom_id res chain seq x y z
N MET A 1 -72.41 10.78 -44.01
CA MET A 1 -71.88 9.92 -45.11
C MET A 1 -70.39 10.24 -45.20
N LYS A 2 -69.40 9.39 -44.95
CA LYS A 2 -69.20 7.94 -45.13
C LYS A 2 -68.11 7.50 -44.12
N ILE A 3 -68.13 6.25 -43.67
CA ILE A 3 -67.31 5.68 -42.59
C ILE A 3 -66.06 4.95 -43.16
N ARG A 4 -64.96 4.86 -42.37
CA ARG A 4 -64.07 3.69 -42.08
C ARG A 4 -62.53 3.96 -42.28
N PRO A 5 -61.60 3.13 -41.73
CA PRO A 5 -61.13 3.17 -40.33
C PRO A 5 -59.60 2.88 -40.13
N ARG A 6 -59.17 2.86 -38.85
CA ARG A 6 -58.14 2.00 -38.21
C ARG A 6 -56.67 1.97 -38.72
N GLN A 7 -55.78 2.19 -37.72
CA GLN A 7 -54.66 1.33 -37.27
C GLN A 7 -53.21 1.89 -37.31
N THR A 8 -52.66 2.07 -36.08
CA THR A 8 -51.29 1.78 -35.56
C THR A 8 -50.06 2.42 -36.25
N LEU A 9 -49.02 2.88 -35.55
CA LEU A 9 -48.21 2.15 -34.57
C LEU A 9 -47.32 3.08 -33.72
N VAL A 10 -47.04 2.61 -32.52
CA VAL A 10 -46.13 3.10 -31.47
C VAL A 10 -44.65 3.10 -31.90
N ALA A 11 -43.85 4.04 -31.37
CA ALA A 11 -42.44 3.78 -31.02
C ALA A 11 -41.97 4.76 -29.94
N LEU A 12 -42.07 4.32 -28.68
CA LEU A 12 -41.46 4.93 -27.51
C LEU A 12 -39.98 4.48 -27.46
N THR A 13 -39.05 5.33 -27.82
CA THR A 13 -37.61 5.04 -27.64
C THR A 13 -37.18 5.43 -26.23
N VAL A 14 -37.12 4.44 -25.34
CA VAL A 14 -36.43 4.55 -24.05
C VAL A 14 -34.93 4.44 -24.34
N GLY A 15 -34.20 5.54 -24.17
CA GLY A 15 -32.74 5.56 -24.26
C GLY A 15 -32.11 4.92 -23.03
N THR A 16 -31.60 3.70 -23.16
CA THR A 16 -30.76 3.05 -22.14
C THR A 16 -29.34 3.59 -22.24
N LEU A 17 -28.94 4.45 -21.30
CA LEU A 17 -27.53 4.74 -21.04
C LEU A 17 -26.93 3.52 -20.33
N LEU A 18 -26.24 2.65 -21.08
CA LEU A 18 -25.32 1.67 -20.48
C LEU A 18 -24.12 2.41 -19.90
N GLY A 19 -24.04 2.45 -18.57
CA GLY A 19 -22.86 2.86 -17.85
C GLY A 19 -21.73 1.85 -18.04
N VAL A 20 -20.65 2.28 -18.68
CA VAL A 20 -19.38 1.54 -18.65
C VAL A 20 -18.65 1.96 -17.38
N MET A 21 -18.89 1.27 -16.27
CA MET A 21 -17.96 1.37 -15.14
C MET A 21 -16.69 0.64 -15.55
N ALA A 22 -15.64 1.41 -15.84
CA ALA A 22 -14.29 0.88 -15.98
C ALA A 22 -13.88 0.25 -14.64
N ALA A 23 -13.95 -1.08 -14.55
CA ALA A 23 -13.30 -1.81 -13.48
C ALA A 23 -11.80 -1.66 -13.68
N ALA A 24 -11.19 -0.72 -12.94
CA ALA A 24 -9.75 -0.64 -12.84
C ALA A 24 -9.26 -2.01 -12.36
N HIS A 25 -8.45 -2.68 -13.19
CA HIS A 25 -7.74 -3.89 -12.78
C HIS A 25 -6.68 -3.48 -11.77
N ALA A 26 -7.07 -3.36 -10.50
CA ALA A 26 -6.13 -3.34 -9.41
C ALA A 26 -5.34 -4.66 -9.46
N GLY A 27 -4.02 -4.60 -9.39
CA GLY A 27 -3.20 -5.82 -9.29
C GLY A 27 -3.63 -6.65 -8.08
N ALA A 28 -3.31 -7.94 -8.08
CA ALA A 28 -3.50 -8.74 -6.88
C ALA A 28 -2.60 -8.20 -5.76
N LEU A 29 -3.12 -8.18 -4.52
CA LEU A 29 -2.28 -7.97 -3.35
C LEU A 29 -1.34 -9.17 -3.17
N PRO A 30 -0.10 -8.96 -2.71
CA PRO A 30 0.77 -10.04 -2.27
C PRO A 30 0.10 -10.88 -1.18
N GLU A 31 0.56 -12.13 -1.03
CA GLU A 31 0.08 -13.02 0.02
C GLU A 31 0.26 -12.42 1.41
N GLN A 32 -0.78 -12.50 2.23
CA GLN A 32 -0.71 -12.10 3.63
C GLN A 32 0.13 -13.09 4.44
N LYS A 33 1.21 -12.58 5.03
CA LYS A 33 2.10 -13.31 5.92
C LYS A 33 1.78 -12.98 7.38
N GLN A 34 2.35 -13.75 8.30
CA GLN A 34 2.29 -13.48 9.74
C GLN A 34 3.68 -13.58 10.37
N ALA A 35 3.99 -12.67 11.29
CA ALA A 35 5.16 -12.70 12.14
C ALA A 35 4.76 -12.21 13.53
N ASP A 36 5.18 -12.91 14.59
CA ASP A 36 4.86 -12.55 15.98
C ASP A 36 3.34 -12.39 16.25
N GLY A 37 2.50 -13.12 15.51
CA GLY A 37 1.03 -13.01 15.58
C GLY A 37 0.44 -11.76 14.91
N ILE A 38 1.26 -10.98 14.22
CA ILE A 38 0.88 -9.77 13.48
C ILE A 38 0.87 -10.09 11.99
N ALA A 39 -0.27 -9.81 11.36
CA ALA A 39 -0.41 -9.92 9.92
C ALA A 39 0.34 -8.80 9.21
N TYR A 40 1.00 -9.14 8.11
CA TYR A 40 1.68 -8.19 7.24
C TYR A 40 1.63 -8.63 5.77
N ILE A 41 1.80 -7.67 4.87
CA ILE A 41 2.03 -7.90 3.44
C ILE A 41 3.23 -7.07 3.00
N THR A 42 4.02 -7.58 2.08
CA THR A 42 5.16 -6.86 1.50
C THR A 42 5.26 -7.16 0.01
N GLY A 43 5.66 -6.15 -0.76
CA GLY A 43 5.76 -6.23 -2.22
C GLY A 43 5.65 -4.85 -2.87
N GLY A 44 5.03 -4.83 -4.04
CA GLY A 44 4.82 -3.69 -4.92
C GLY A 44 6.01 -3.36 -5.81
N ILE A 45 6.69 -4.41 -6.31
CA ILE A 45 7.75 -4.28 -7.33
C ILE A 45 7.11 -3.96 -8.70
N GLY A 46 5.97 -4.58 -9.01
CA GLY A 46 5.21 -4.32 -10.23
C GLY A 46 4.19 -3.19 -10.06
N GLN A 47 3.99 -2.37 -11.09
CA GLN A 47 3.11 -1.19 -11.03
C GLN A 47 1.68 -1.52 -10.56
N SER A 48 1.09 -2.62 -11.04
CA SER A 48 -0.25 -3.04 -10.62
C SER A 48 -0.30 -3.48 -9.16
N GLU A 49 0.75 -4.15 -8.67
CA GLU A 49 0.88 -4.58 -7.28
C GLU A 49 1.13 -3.38 -6.36
N SER A 50 1.95 -2.41 -6.78
CA SER A 50 2.14 -1.14 -6.06
C SER A 50 0.80 -0.42 -5.91
N GLN A 51 0.01 -0.31 -6.98
CA GLN A 51 -1.33 0.31 -6.92
C GLN A 51 -2.28 -0.44 -5.99
N ALA A 52 -2.23 -1.78 -5.98
CA ALA A 52 -3.03 -2.60 -5.08
C ALA A 52 -2.63 -2.38 -3.61
N MET A 53 -1.32 -2.37 -3.34
CA MET A 53 -0.76 -2.06 -2.02
C MET A 53 -1.16 -0.66 -1.57
N GLU A 54 -1.05 0.35 -2.44
CA GLU A 54 -1.48 1.73 -2.17
C GLU A 54 -2.98 1.81 -1.83
N ALA A 55 -3.83 1.14 -2.61
CA ALA A 55 -5.27 1.10 -2.36
C ALA A 55 -5.61 0.38 -1.03
N ALA A 56 -4.85 -0.65 -0.67
CA ALA A 56 -5.04 -1.38 0.57
C ALA A 56 -4.67 -0.57 1.81
N ARG A 57 -3.72 0.37 1.73
CA ARG A 57 -3.20 1.14 2.88
C ARG A 57 -4.26 1.70 3.82
N LYS A 58 -5.42 2.10 3.30
CA LYS A 58 -6.52 2.63 4.10
C LYS A 58 -7.03 1.63 5.16
N ASP A 59 -6.86 0.34 4.92
CA ASP A 59 -7.32 -0.75 5.78
C ASP A 59 -6.18 -1.31 6.66
N TRP A 60 -4.97 -0.75 6.56
CA TRP A 60 -3.78 -1.20 7.29
C TRP A 60 -3.27 -0.07 8.21
N PRO A 61 -3.22 -0.29 9.53
CA PRO A 61 -2.80 0.74 10.50
C PRO A 61 -1.43 1.35 10.23
N LEU A 62 -0.48 0.57 9.71
CA LEU A 62 0.88 1.04 9.39
C LEU A 62 1.24 0.66 7.94
N SER A 63 1.71 1.65 7.18
CA SER A 63 2.32 1.50 5.87
C SER A 63 3.76 2.00 5.90
N LEU A 64 4.69 1.14 5.48
CA LEU A 64 6.11 1.46 5.34
C LEU A 64 6.49 1.52 3.87
N GLU A 65 7.33 2.50 3.54
CA GLU A 65 7.92 2.66 2.23
C GLU A 65 9.43 2.72 2.32
N PHE A 66 10.09 2.10 1.35
CA PHE A 66 11.53 1.94 1.33
C PHE A 66 12.11 2.46 0.01
N ALA A 67 13.00 3.44 0.12
CA ALA A 67 13.70 4.00 -1.04
C ALA A 67 15.16 4.36 -0.72
N VAL A 68 15.99 4.41 -1.75
CA VAL A 68 17.37 4.89 -1.69
C VAL A 68 17.47 6.14 -2.56
N ARG A 69 18.22 7.15 -2.10
CA ARG A 69 18.55 8.30 -2.95
C ARG A 69 19.45 7.85 -4.09
N ALA A 70 19.07 8.19 -5.31
CA ALA A 70 19.82 7.93 -6.54
C ALA A 70 19.99 9.27 -7.28
N GLY A 71 21.10 9.96 -6.99
CA GLY A 71 21.33 11.33 -7.45
C GLY A 71 20.20 12.30 -7.03
N LYS A 72 19.50 12.89 -8.02
CA LYS A 72 18.35 13.81 -7.78
C LYS A 72 17.01 13.10 -7.58
N LYS A 73 16.96 11.77 -7.70
CA LYS A 73 15.74 10.95 -7.59
C LYS A 73 15.84 10.01 -6.40
N SER A 74 14.79 9.21 -6.21
CA SER A 74 14.77 8.12 -5.24
C SER A 74 14.29 6.87 -5.94
N ASP A 75 14.99 5.76 -5.71
CA ASP A 75 14.65 4.45 -6.24
C ASP A 75 14.10 3.60 -5.12
N PHE A 76 12.96 2.97 -5.40
CA PHE A 76 12.32 2.01 -4.52
C PHE A 76 13.25 0.80 -4.29
N THR A 77 13.38 0.36 -3.04
CA THR A 77 14.29 -0.74 -2.65
C THR A 77 13.57 -1.86 -1.92
N ALA A 78 14.19 -3.04 -1.84
CA ALA A 78 13.74 -4.22 -1.11
C ALA A 78 14.81 -4.66 -0.10
N ASP A 79 14.67 -5.88 0.44
CA ASP A 79 15.61 -6.50 1.40
C ASP A 79 15.84 -5.63 2.64
N VAL A 80 14.77 -4.99 3.12
CA VAL A 80 14.82 -4.17 4.32
C VAL A 80 14.42 -5.01 5.52
N LYS A 81 15.31 -5.15 6.50
CA LYS A 81 14.97 -5.76 7.78
C LYS A 81 14.21 -4.74 8.62
N VAL A 82 12.97 -5.07 9.00
CA VAL A 82 12.12 -4.25 9.83
C VAL A 82 12.01 -4.88 11.22
N ALA A 83 12.30 -4.11 12.25
CA ALA A 83 12.07 -4.47 13.64
C ALA A 83 11.26 -3.36 14.31
N ILE A 84 10.15 -3.72 14.94
CA ILE A 84 9.26 -2.79 15.63
C ILE A 84 9.23 -3.17 17.10
N THR A 85 9.41 -2.17 17.96
CA THR A 85 9.30 -2.32 19.41
C THR A 85 8.22 -1.39 19.96
N GLN A 86 7.67 -1.77 21.11
CA GLN A 86 6.69 -0.98 21.86
C GLN A 86 7.15 -0.88 23.31
N GLY A 87 7.47 0.33 23.78
CA GLY A 87 7.99 0.54 25.13
C GLY A 87 9.27 -0.27 25.42
N GLY A 88 10.12 -0.45 24.40
CA GLY A 88 11.36 -1.22 24.49
C GLY A 88 11.21 -2.74 24.33
N LYS A 89 9.99 -3.27 24.18
CA LYS A 89 9.77 -4.72 23.94
C LYS A 89 9.60 -5.03 22.46
N PRO A 90 10.19 -6.11 21.92
CA PRO A 90 9.93 -6.56 20.56
C PRO A 90 8.44 -6.81 20.34
N ALA A 91 7.89 -6.25 19.27
CA ALA A 91 6.50 -6.41 18.87
C ALA A 91 6.37 -7.11 17.51
N PHE A 92 7.24 -6.79 16.55
CA PHE A 92 7.20 -7.38 15.21
C PHE A 92 8.60 -7.38 14.59
N GLN A 93 8.95 -8.46 13.90
CA GLN A 93 10.13 -8.51 13.04
C GLN A 93 9.86 -9.26 11.74
N ALA A 94 10.22 -8.64 10.61
CA ALA A 94 10.14 -9.27 9.30
C ALA A 94 11.13 -8.62 8.31
N ASN A 95 11.38 -9.31 7.19
CA ASN A 95 12.03 -8.71 6.04
C ASN A 95 10.98 -8.22 5.04
N ALA A 96 11.22 -7.05 4.46
CA ALA A 96 10.43 -6.52 3.36
C ALA A 96 11.04 -6.97 2.03
N ASP A 97 10.25 -7.72 1.26
CA ASP A 97 10.65 -8.29 -0.03
C ASP A 97 10.41 -7.30 -1.19
N GLY A 98 9.86 -6.11 -0.89
CA GLY A 98 9.59 -5.06 -1.86
C GLY A 98 9.55 -3.68 -1.20
N PRO A 99 9.31 -2.62 -1.99
CA PRO A 99 9.35 -1.24 -1.50
C PRO A 99 8.23 -0.86 -0.57
N PHE A 100 7.21 -1.69 -0.44
CA PHE A 100 6.10 -1.48 0.47
C PHE A 100 5.96 -2.63 1.45
N MET A 101 5.63 -2.29 2.69
CA MET A 101 5.20 -3.23 3.72
C MET A 101 4.03 -2.64 4.49
N LEU A 102 2.91 -3.36 4.56
CA LEU A 102 1.75 -2.99 5.36
C LEU A 102 1.64 -3.92 6.56
N VAL A 103 1.39 -3.38 7.75
CA VAL A 103 1.42 -4.13 9.01
C VAL A 103 0.17 -3.84 9.85
N LYS A 104 -0.50 -4.90 10.34
CA LYS A 104 -1.70 -4.84 11.19
C LYS A 104 -1.34 -4.75 12.67
N LEU A 105 -0.73 -3.64 13.06
CA LEU A 105 -0.48 -3.32 14.47
C LEU A 105 -1.71 -2.72 15.14
N ALA A 106 -1.86 -3.00 16.44
CA ALA A 106 -2.86 -2.34 17.27
C ALA A 106 -2.53 -0.84 17.44
N PRO A 107 -3.51 0.01 17.83
CA PRO A 107 -3.23 1.39 18.21
C PRO A 107 -2.20 1.47 19.35
N GLY A 108 -1.25 2.39 19.24
CA GLY A 108 -0.14 2.50 20.18
C GLY A 108 1.05 3.28 19.63
N LYS A 109 2.03 3.54 20.49
CA LYS A 109 3.30 4.18 20.12
C LYS A 109 4.36 3.12 19.88
N TYR A 110 5.01 3.18 18.73
CA TYR A 110 5.98 2.20 18.28
C TYR A 110 7.28 2.86 17.81
N ASP A 111 8.40 2.18 18.09
CA ASP A 111 9.72 2.50 17.57
C ASP A 111 10.02 1.51 16.44
N ILE A 112 10.20 2.02 15.22
CA ILE A 112 10.47 1.24 14.01
C ILE A 112 11.94 1.42 13.65
N ALA A 113 12.68 0.32 13.62
CA ALA A 113 14.02 0.23 13.06
C ALA A 113 13.94 -0.47 11.70
N ALA A 114 14.34 0.24 10.64
CA ALA A 114 14.47 -0.31 9.31
C ALA A 114 15.95 -0.33 8.92
N THR A 115 16.47 -1.49 8.55
CA THR A 115 17.87 -1.68 8.16
C THR A 115 17.95 -2.10 6.71
N HIS A 116 18.66 -1.31 5.91
CA HIS A 116 18.98 -1.61 4.52
C HIS A 116 20.50 -1.54 4.35
N ARG A 117 21.11 -2.61 3.80
CA ARG A 117 22.58 -2.71 3.58
C ARG A 117 23.42 -2.30 4.79
N GLY A 118 23.00 -2.71 6.00
CA GLY A 118 23.71 -2.41 7.25
C GLY A 118 23.48 -1.01 7.82
N ILE A 119 22.75 -0.14 7.12
CA ILE A 119 22.39 1.19 7.61
C ILE A 119 21.00 1.14 8.22
N THR A 120 20.91 1.36 9.52
CA THR A 120 19.64 1.38 10.25
C THR A 120 19.11 2.81 10.40
N GLN A 121 17.84 3.01 10.08
CA GLN A 121 17.10 4.23 10.39
C GLN A 121 16.00 3.93 11.40
N HIS A 122 15.82 4.85 12.35
CA HIS A 122 14.78 4.76 13.37
C HIS A 122 13.68 5.79 13.13
N ARG A 123 12.42 5.40 13.32
CA ARG A 123 11.25 6.28 13.30
C ARG A 123 10.33 5.92 14.44
N VAL A 124 9.78 6.94 15.07
CA VAL A 124 8.73 6.78 16.09
C VAL A 124 7.40 7.09 15.42
N VAL A 125 6.42 6.21 15.59
CA VAL A 125 5.08 6.40 15.05
C VAL A 125 4.04 6.19 16.16
N GLU A 126 2.97 6.97 16.11
CA GLU A 126 1.79 6.77 16.95
C GLU A 126 0.63 6.33 16.05
N LEU A 127 0.17 5.11 16.25
CA LEU A 127 -0.96 4.53 15.52
C LEU A 127 -2.25 4.82 16.28
N LYS A 128 -3.23 5.39 15.58
CA LYS A 128 -4.55 5.71 16.14
C LYS A 128 -5.62 4.86 15.44
N ALA A 129 -6.66 4.49 16.18
CA ALA A 129 -7.77 3.74 15.61
C ALA A 129 -8.42 4.51 14.45
N GLY A 130 -8.56 3.86 13.29
CA GLY A 130 -9.15 4.47 12.09
C GLY A 130 -8.28 5.51 11.37
N ALA A 131 -7.04 5.74 11.81
CA ALA A 131 -6.11 6.65 11.15
C ALA A 131 -4.79 5.93 10.82
N PRO A 132 -4.67 5.37 9.59
CA PRO A 132 -3.46 4.75 9.11
C PRO A 132 -2.27 5.72 9.14
N ALA A 133 -1.10 5.23 9.55
CA ALA A 133 0.14 5.97 9.50
C ALA A 133 1.03 5.49 8.34
N ARG A 134 1.68 6.44 7.67
CA ARG A 134 2.66 6.17 6.61
C ARG A 134 4.04 6.63 7.06
N VAL A 135 5.04 5.77 6.85
CA VAL A 135 6.44 6.06 7.17
C VAL A 135 7.31 5.77 5.96
N LEU A 136 8.04 6.77 5.49
CA LEU A 136 9.05 6.63 4.44
C LEU A 136 10.44 6.52 5.08
N PHE A 137 11.16 5.47 4.71
CA PHE A 137 12.58 5.32 4.95
C PHE A 137 13.33 5.60 3.65
N LEU A 138 14.12 6.66 3.67
CA LEU A 138 14.95 7.08 2.54
C LEU A 138 16.42 7.01 2.94
N TRP A 139 17.15 6.02 2.44
CA TRP A 139 18.58 5.87 2.69
C TRP A 139 19.41 6.72 1.72
N PRO A 140 20.62 7.17 2.13
CA PRO A 140 21.60 7.68 1.17
C PRO A 140 22.01 6.56 0.20
N GLU A 141 22.51 6.95 -0.97
CA GLU A 141 23.18 6.01 -1.87
C GLU A 141 24.38 5.38 -1.14
N ALA A 142 24.72 4.13 -1.42
CA ALA A 142 25.82 3.43 -0.75
C ALA A 142 27.15 4.19 -0.83
N THR A 143 27.35 5.00 -1.88
CA THR A 143 28.53 5.85 -2.10
C THR A 143 28.60 7.05 -1.14
N ASP A 144 27.46 7.53 -0.63
CA ASP A 144 27.34 8.71 0.26
C ASP A 144 27.23 8.31 1.74
N ALA A 145 27.17 7.00 2.04
CA ALA A 145 27.20 6.51 3.40
C ALA A 145 28.57 6.81 4.04
N PRO A 146 28.62 7.33 5.29
CA PRO A 146 29.89 7.59 5.95
C PRO A 146 30.70 6.29 6.04
N ALA A 147 31.94 6.32 5.54
CA ALA A 147 32.89 5.23 5.74
C ALA A 147 33.04 5.00 7.25
N LYS A 148 32.78 3.77 7.69
CA LYS A 148 32.85 3.37 9.09
C LYS A 148 34.29 3.35 9.60
#